data_AF-A0A813S077-F1
#
_entry.id   AF-A0A813S077-F1
#
_cell.length_a   1.000
_cell.length_b   1.000
_cell.length_c   1.000
_cell.angle_alpha   90.00
_cell.angle_beta   90.00
_cell.angle_gamma   90.00
#
_symmetry.space_group_name_H-M   'P 1'
#
loop_
_entity.id
_entity.type
_entity.pdbx_description
1 polymer ?
#
loop_
_entity_poly.entity_id
_entity_poly.type
_entity_poly.pdbx_seq_one_letter_code
_entity_poly.pdbx_strand_id
1 'polypeptide(L)'
;MVKQQIQNRSPQIPGIHYAGQIDKNQSAKTNFNKLPSPFLNNLIPNQIVIRWETQRGCPFSCSLCQHRKIALQTRIEMIKPEFLDLIVQLNKTAMVVLEFCLQTIHSSEQKFIDRPSNMKKIQRILNEIYERSIACEVSLIFGLPEQTIDSFEKSIDVVTWNTFI
;
A
#
# COMPACT_ATOMS: atom_id res chain seq x y z
N MET A 1 -28.97 -23.64 -52.53
CA MET A 1 -29.04 -24.43 -51.28
C MET A 1 -27.88 -24.02 -50.37
N VAL A 2 -28.22 -23.63 -49.14
CA VAL A 2 -27.42 -23.52 -47.91
C VAL A 2 -26.18 -22.59 -47.91
N LYS A 3 -26.41 -21.31 -47.60
CA LYS A 3 -25.42 -20.49 -46.88
C LYS A 3 -25.36 -20.98 -45.44
N GLN A 4 -24.37 -21.79 -45.08
CA GLN A 4 -24.13 -22.19 -43.68
C GLN A 4 -23.76 -20.93 -42.88
N GLN A 5 -24.67 -20.52 -42.00
CA GLN A 5 -24.44 -19.48 -41.01
C GLN A 5 -23.43 -20.01 -39.99
N ILE A 6 -22.19 -19.53 -40.06
CA ILE A 6 -21.21 -19.69 -38.98
C ILE A 6 -21.70 -18.80 -37.84
N GLN A 7 -22.52 -19.36 -36.95
CA GLN A 7 -22.88 -18.72 -35.69
C GLN A 7 -21.67 -18.80 -34.76
N ASN A 8 -20.76 -17.84 -34.87
CA ASN A 8 -19.74 -17.56 -33.83
C ASN A 8 -20.47 -17.05 -32.56
N ARG A 9 -21.08 -17.96 -31.82
CA ARG A 9 -21.57 -17.66 -30.47
C ARG A 9 -20.36 -17.68 -29.55
N SER A 10 -19.87 -16.48 -29.21
CA SER A 10 -18.82 -16.33 -28.21
C SER A 10 -19.17 -17.13 -26.94
N PRO A 11 -18.22 -17.89 -26.37
CA PRO A 11 -18.51 -18.82 -25.29
C PRO A 11 -19.06 -18.09 -24.07
N GLN A 12 -20.14 -18.62 -23.49
CA GLN A 12 -20.75 -18.05 -22.30
C GLN A 12 -19.94 -18.46 -21.08
N ILE A 13 -19.06 -17.58 -20.62
CA ILE A 13 -18.18 -17.81 -19.46
C ILE A 13 -18.68 -16.96 -18.29
N PRO A 14 -18.96 -17.55 -17.10
CA PRO A 14 -19.32 -16.78 -15.91
C PRO A 14 -18.27 -15.70 -15.62
N GLY A 15 -18.70 -14.46 -15.37
CA GLY A 15 -17.79 -13.31 -15.19
C GLY A 15 -17.38 -12.60 -16.48
N ILE A 16 -17.83 -13.05 -17.66
CA ILE A 16 -17.57 -12.38 -18.94
C ILE A 16 -18.90 -11.96 -19.58
N HIS A 17 -19.00 -10.68 -19.94
CA HIS A 17 -20.04 -10.16 -20.83
C HIS A 17 -19.39 -9.60 -22.10
N TYR A 18 -20.08 -9.74 -23.24
CA TYR A 18 -19.60 -9.19 -24.51
C TYR A 18 -20.20 -7.81 -24.76
N ALA A 19 -19.50 -6.97 -25.53
CA ALA A 19 -19.99 -5.65 -25.89
C ALA A 19 -21.40 -5.73 -26.49
N GLY A 20 -22.31 -4.90 -25.98
CA GLY A 20 -23.73 -4.90 -26.37
C GLY A 20 -24.61 -5.94 -25.67
N GLN A 21 -24.06 -6.78 -24.79
CA GLN A 21 -24.84 -7.67 -23.93
C GLN A 21 -25.11 -7.04 -22.56
N ILE A 22 -26.23 -7.44 -21.94
CA ILE A 22 -26.56 -7.07 -20.56
C ILE A 22 -25.61 -7.78 -19.62
N ASP A 23 -25.00 -7.01 -18.71
CA ASP A 23 -24.20 -7.57 -17.62
C ASP A 23 -25.11 -8.38 -16.68
N LYS A 24 -24.81 -9.67 -16.56
CA LYS A 24 -25.56 -10.60 -15.71
C LYS A 24 -25.14 -10.52 -14.24
N ASN A 25 -24.12 -9.71 -13.91
CA ASN A 25 -23.55 -9.56 -12.57
C ASN A 25 -23.19 -10.92 -11.93
N GLN A 26 -22.66 -11.83 -12.76
CA GLN A 26 -22.26 -13.16 -12.34
C GLN A 26 -20.75 -13.19 -12.14
N SER A 27 -20.29 -13.52 -10.94
CA SER A 27 -18.86 -13.71 -10.69
C SER A 27 -18.39 -15.08 -11.17
N ALA A 28 -17.20 -15.12 -11.77
CA ALA A 28 -16.51 -16.38 -12.05
C ALA A 28 -16.20 -17.11 -10.73
N LYS A 29 -16.69 -18.33 -10.58
CA LYS A 29 -16.33 -19.20 -9.45
C LYS A 29 -15.30 -20.22 -9.92
N THR A 30 -14.13 -20.20 -9.28
CA THR A 30 -13.03 -21.11 -9.58
C THR A 30 -12.64 -21.87 -8.33
N ASN A 31 -12.36 -23.16 -8.49
CA ASN A 31 -11.75 -23.96 -7.42
C ASN A 31 -10.23 -23.76 -7.44
N PHE A 32 -9.72 -22.98 -6.49
CA PHE A 32 -8.29 -22.67 -6.38
C PHE A 32 -7.41 -23.91 -6.21
N ASN A 33 -7.92 -24.99 -5.60
CA ASN A 33 -7.16 -26.24 -5.42
C ASN A 33 -6.90 -26.97 -6.75
N LYS A 34 -7.61 -26.62 -7.82
CA LYS A 34 -7.46 -27.22 -9.16
C LYS A 34 -6.66 -26.33 -10.12
N LEU A 35 -6.28 -25.13 -9.71
CA LEU A 35 -5.51 -24.23 -10.57
C LEU A 35 -4.03 -24.62 -10.54
N PRO A 36 -3.36 -24.69 -11.70
CA PRO A 36 -1.92 -24.91 -11.74
C PRO A 36 -1.20 -23.73 -11.07
N SER A 37 -0.08 -24.02 -10.41
CA SER A 37 0.79 -22.95 -9.93
C SER A 37 1.29 -22.13 -11.13
N PRO A 38 1.10 -20.80 -11.13
CA PRO A 38 1.58 -19.96 -12.22
C PRO A 38 3.11 -19.93 -12.31
N PHE A 39 3.81 -20.35 -11.25
CA PHE A 39 5.26 -20.42 -11.20
C PHE A 39 5.81 -21.78 -11.64
N LEU A 40 5.18 -22.89 -11.23
CA LEU A 40 5.67 -24.23 -11.59
C LEU A 40 5.58 -24.52 -13.09
N ASN A 41 4.64 -23.87 -13.78
CA ASN A 41 4.44 -24.05 -15.21
C ASN A 41 5.13 -22.96 -16.06
N ASN A 42 6.00 -22.12 -15.46
CA ASN A 42 6.63 -20.96 -16.12
C ASN A 42 5.61 -20.02 -16.81
N LEU A 43 4.38 -19.96 -16.29
CA LEU A 43 3.34 -19.08 -16.83
C LEU A 43 3.68 -17.60 -16.56
N ILE A 44 4.38 -17.36 -15.46
CA ILE A 44 4.91 -16.06 -15.05
C ILE A 44 6.43 -16.20 -14.92
N PRO A 45 7.24 -15.33 -15.56
CA PRO A 45 8.69 -15.37 -15.42
C PRO A 45 9.10 -15.03 -13.98
N ASN A 46 10.27 -15.53 -13.56
CA ASN A 46 10.83 -15.17 -12.25
C ASN A 46 11.07 -13.66 -12.15
N GLN A 47 10.60 -13.07 -11.05
CA GLN A 47 10.69 -11.64 -10.76
C GLN A 47 11.34 -11.46 -9.40
N ILE A 48 12.09 -10.37 -9.22
CA ILE A 48 12.74 -10.03 -7.93
C ILE A 48 11.67 -9.73 -6.86
N VAL A 49 10.52 -9.19 -7.28
CA VAL A 49 9.38 -8.88 -6.40
C VAL A 49 8.12 -9.42 -7.04
N ILE A 50 7.35 -10.20 -6.29
CA ILE A 50 6.04 -10.72 -6.69
C ILE A 50 5.02 -10.20 -5.68
N ARG A 51 4.01 -9.47 -6.16
CA ARG A 51 2.89 -9.04 -5.32
C ARG A 51 1.87 -10.17 -5.27
N TRP A 52 1.82 -10.86 -4.14
CA TRP A 52 0.87 -11.95 -3.91
C TRP A 52 -0.37 -11.40 -3.20
N GLU A 53 -1.55 -11.55 -3.81
CA GLU A 53 -2.82 -11.13 -3.25
C GLU A 53 -3.62 -12.40 -2.88
N THR A 54 -3.76 -12.69 -1.58
CA THR A 54 -4.44 -13.89 -1.07
C THR A 54 -5.96 -13.73 -0.99
N GLN A 55 -6.49 -12.53 -1.22
CA GLN A 55 -7.93 -12.25 -1.17
C GLN A 55 -8.27 -11.09 -2.13
N ARG A 56 -9.35 -11.22 -2.90
CA ARG A 56 -9.85 -10.19 -3.83
C ARG A 56 -11.26 -9.77 -3.48
N GLY A 57 -11.44 -8.47 -3.28
CA GLY A 57 -12.74 -7.86 -2.97
C GLY A 57 -13.22 -8.16 -1.55
N CYS A 58 -13.71 -7.12 -0.88
CA CYS A 58 -14.43 -7.26 0.38
C CYS A 58 -15.92 -6.97 0.11
N PRO A 59 -16.85 -7.93 0.30
CA PRO A 59 -18.27 -7.69 0.14
C PRO A 59 -18.87 -6.85 1.29
N PHE A 60 -18.05 -6.47 2.27
CA PHE A 60 -18.47 -5.75 3.46
C PHE A 60 -18.01 -4.30 3.45
N SER A 61 -18.90 -3.40 3.87
CA SER A 61 -18.61 -2.00 4.21
C SER A 61 -17.96 -1.90 5.60
N CYS A 62 -16.86 -2.63 5.82
CA CYS A 62 -16.26 -2.73 7.14
C CYS A 62 -15.70 -1.36 7.59
N SER A 63 -16.07 -0.92 8.78
CA SER A 63 -15.61 0.32 9.43
C SER A 63 -14.09 0.33 9.68
N LEU A 64 -13.45 -0.84 9.67
CA LEU A 64 -12.01 -1.05 9.91
C LEU A 64 -11.23 -1.44 8.65
N CYS A 65 -11.80 -1.23 7.45
CA CYS A 65 -11.15 -1.64 6.21
C CYS A 65 -9.92 -0.78 5.88
N GLN A 66 -8.73 -1.40 5.89
CA GLN A 66 -7.47 -0.76 5.48
C GLN A 66 -7.50 -0.28 4.01
N HIS A 67 -8.38 -0.84 3.16
CA HIS A 67 -8.53 -0.46 1.76
C HIS A 67 -9.43 0.78 1.54
N ARG A 68 -9.96 1.41 2.60
CA ARG A 68 -10.75 2.65 2.48
C ARG A 68 -9.88 3.89 2.23
N LYS A 69 -8.58 3.81 2.52
CA LYS A 69 -7.61 4.90 2.39
C LYS A 69 -6.62 4.63 1.27
N ILE A 70 -6.13 5.69 0.64
CA ILE A 70 -4.96 5.62 -0.25
C ILE A 70 -3.73 5.75 0.65
N ALA A 71 -3.02 4.66 0.85
CA ALA A 71 -1.76 4.66 1.59
C ALA A 71 -0.58 4.82 0.63
N LEU A 72 0.27 5.82 0.87
CA LEU A 72 1.50 6.03 0.11
C LEU A 72 2.71 5.86 1.03
N GLN A 73 3.44 4.77 0.81
CA GLN A 73 4.62 4.44 1.60
C GLN A 73 5.89 5.00 0.95
N THR A 74 6.69 5.75 1.72
CA THR A 74 8.00 6.25 1.24
C THR A 74 8.95 6.51 2.41
N ARG A 75 10.21 6.87 2.10
CA ARG A 75 11.14 7.42 3.08
C ARG A 75 10.86 8.91 3.30
N ILE A 76 10.77 9.33 4.56
CA ILE A 76 10.45 10.72 4.93
C ILE A 76 11.44 11.67 4.24
N GLU A 77 12.74 11.38 4.32
CA GLU A 77 13.80 12.23 3.79
C GLU A 77 13.81 12.37 2.26
N MET A 78 13.01 11.60 1.53
CA MET A 78 12.87 11.71 0.07
C MET A 78 11.74 12.65 -0.35
N ILE A 79 10.88 13.06 0.58
CA ILE A 79 9.79 13.99 0.28
C ILE A 79 10.34 15.38 -0.04
N LYS A 80 9.77 15.97 -1.09
CA LYS A 80 9.97 17.38 -1.46
C LYS A 80 8.69 18.16 -1.16
N PRO A 81 8.77 19.49 -0.91
CA PRO A 81 7.60 20.30 -0.58
C PRO A 81 6.47 20.20 -1.62
N GLU A 82 6.81 20.15 -2.91
CA GLU A 82 5.82 20.09 -3.99
C GLU A 82 5.00 18.80 -3.95
N PHE A 83 5.57 17.71 -3.43
CA PHE A 83 4.83 16.47 -3.22
C PHE A 83 3.75 16.64 -2.15
N LEU A 84 4.05 17.32 -1.05
CA LEU A 84 3.08 17.57 0.02
C LEU A 84 1.91 18.42 -0.48
N ASP A 85 2.17 19.40 -1.34
CA ASP A 85 1.12 20.24 -1.95
C ASP A 85 0.18 19.41 -2.83
N LEU A 86 0.70 18.42 -3.56
CA LEU A 86 -0.11 17.47 -4.33
C LEU A 86 -0.96 16.57 -3.41
N ILE A 87 -0.41 16.11 -2.29
CA ILE A 87 -1.16 15.33 -1.30
C ILE A 87 -2.33 16.13 -0.73
N VAL A 88 -2.14 17.42 -0.45
CA VAL A 88 -3.24 18.31 -0.01
C VAL A 88 -4.34 18.39 -1.07
N GLN A 89 -4.00 18.46 -2.37
CA GLN A 89 -5.03 18.45 -3.42
C GLN A 89 -5.75 17.11 -3.52
N LEU A 90 -5.01 15.99 -3.46
CA LEU A 90 -5.60 14.64 -3.50
C LEU A 90 -6.50 14.38 -2.28
N ASN A 91 -6.12 14.88 -1.10
CA ASN A 91 -6.90 14.75 0.13
C ASN A 91 -8.30 15.37 0.05
N LYS A 92 -8.53 16.31 -0.88
CA LYS A 92 -9.86 16.89 -1.12
C LYS A 92 -10.84 15.91 -1.77
N THR A 93 -10.34 14.87 -2.45
CA THR A 93 -11.17 13.94 -3.22
C THR A 93 -11.13 12.51 -2.67
N ALA A 94 -10.04 12.12 -2.01
CA ALA A 94 -9.90 10.82 -1.37
C ALA A 94 -9.02 10.93 -0.12
N MET A 95 -9.29 10.12 0.90
CA MET A 95 -8.46 10.10 2.10
C MET A 95 -7.09 9.46 1.79
N VAL A 96 -6.04 10.28 1.76
CA VAL A 96 -4.65 9.88 1.56
C VAL A 96 -3.92 9.91 2.90
N VAL A 97 -3.23 8.82 3.21
CA VAL A 97 -2.38 8.69 4.39
C VAL A 97 -0.96 8.38 3.94
N LEU A 98 0.02 9.13 4.45
CA LEU A 98 1.43 8.88 4.19
C LEU A 98 1.99 7.91 5.22
N GLU A 99 2.64 6.84 4.76
CA GLU A 99 3.22 5.81 5.64
C GLU A 99 4.75 5.87 5.59
N PHE A 100 5.37 5.94 6.76
CA PHE A 100 6.81 6.15 6.89
C PHE A 100 7.46 5.09 7.77
N CYS A 101 8.49 4.43 7.25
CA CYS A 101 9.30 3.50 8.04
C CYS A 101 10.56 4.20 8.57
N LEU A 102 10.44 4.80 9.77
CA LEU A 102 11.55 5.47 10.45
C LEU A 102 12.45 4.47 11.20
N GLN A 103 11.84 3.41 11.76
CA GLN A 103 12.50 2.34 12.52
C GLN A 103 13.06 2.82 13.88
N THR A 104 13.95 3.81 13.90
CA THR A 104 14.54 4.41 15.09
C THR A 104 15.12 5.80 14.77
N ILE A 105 15.19 6.69 15.76
CA ILE A 105 15.83 8.01 15.63
C ILE A 105 17.34 7.99 15.95
N HIS A 106 17.84 6.90 16.53
CA HIS A 106 19.19 6.85 17.11
C HIS A 106 20.23 6.38 16.11
N SER A 107 21.28 7.18 15.93
CA SER A 107 22.34 6.88 14.97
C SER A 107 23.14 5.61 15.30
N SER A 108 23.23 5.22 16.57
CA SER A 108 23.86 3.96 17.00
C SER A 108 23.09 2.78 16.43
N GLU A 109 21.79 2.70 16.71
CA GLU A 109 20.89 1.66 16.23
C GLU A 109 20.84 1.61 14.69
N GLN A 110 20.82 2.78 14.03
CA GLN A 110 20.82 2.89 12.56
C GLN A 110 22.06 2.29 11.90
N LYS A 111 23.24 2.41 12.52
CA LYS A 111 24.48 1.85 11.97
C LYS A 111 24.42 0.32 11.90
N PHE A 112 23.80 -0.33 12.89
CA PHE A 112 23.69 -1.78 12.93
C PHE A 112 22.76 -2.35 11.86
N ILE A 113 21.73 -1.61 11.48
CA ILE A 113 20.77 -2.01 10.45
C ILE A 113 21.10 -1.44 9.07
N ASP A 114 22.28 -0.82 8.90
CA ASP A 114 22.72 -0.14 7.68
C ASP A 114 21.66 0.81 7.10
N ARG A 115 21.04 1.58 8.00
CA ARG A 115 19.93 2.49 7.69
C ARG A 115 20.18 3.89 8.23
N PRO A 116 21.16 4.62 7.69
CA PRO A 116 21.37 6.01 8.09
C PRO A 116 20.16 6.86 7.68
N SER A 117 19.78 7.78 8.55
CA SER A 117 18.71 8.73 8.31
C SER A 117 19.17 10.16 8.60
N ASN A 118 18.52 11.15 7.97
CA ASN A 118 18.80 12.56 8.23
C ASN A 118 17.72 13.15 9.13
N MET A 119 17.95 13.10 10.44
CA MET A 119 16.97 13.56 11.43
C MET A 119 16.55 15.03 11.27
N LYS A 120 17.47 15.92 10.84
CA LYS A 120 17.12 17.32 10.56
C LYS A 120 16.11 17.43 9.43
N LYS A 121 16.29 16.65 8.36
CA LYS A 121 15.38 16.64 7.21
C LYS A 121 14.04 15.96 7.57
N ILE A 122 14.10 14.89 8.35
CA ILE A 122 12.92 14.19 8.86
C ILE A 122 12.05 15.14 9.70
N GLN A 123 12.63 15.82 10.69
CA GLN A 123 11.90 16.77 11.53
C GLN A 123 11.26 17.89 10.71
N ARG A 124 12.00 18.48 9.75
CA ARG A 124 11.46 19.50 8.86
C ARG A 124 10.22 19.01 8.10
N ILE A 125 10.30 17.81 7.53
CA ILE A 125 9.20 17.25 6.72
C ILE A 125 8.01 16.85 7.59
N LEU A 126 8.25 16.29 8.78
CA LEU A 126 7.18 16.00 9.75
C LEU A 126 6.44 17.27 10.19
N ASN A 127 7.16 18.39 10.38
CA ASN A 127 6.53 19.69 10.67
C ASN A 127 5.70 20.18 9.48
N GLU A 128 6.21 20.08 8.24
CA GLU A 128 5.45 20.48 7.04
C GLU A 128 4.18 19.64 6.83
N ILE A 129 4.21 18.35 7.19
CA ILE A 129 3.07 17.43 7.16
C ILE A 129 2.04 17.85 8.21
N TYR A 130 2.48 18.16 9.43
CA TYR A 130 1.65 18.63 10.52
C TYR A 130 0.96 19.96 10.18
N GLU A 131 1.71 20.97 9.70
CA GLU A 131 1.17 22.29 9.33
C GLU A 131 0.11 22.22 8.22
N ARG A 132 0.19 21.21 7.34
CA ARG A 132 -0.76 20.99 6.24
C ARG A 132 -1.91 20.05 6.62
N SER A 133 -1.97 19.58 7.87
CA SER A 133 -2.94 18.60 8.35
C SER A 133 -3.00 17.33 7.50
N ILE A 134 -1.85 16.87 7.00
CA ILE A 134 -1.75 15.63 6.21
C ILE A 134 -1.68 14.45 7.18
N ALA A 135 -2.61 13.51 7.03
CA ALA A 135 -2.59 12.28 7.81
C ALA A 135 -1.34 11.45 7.48
N CYS A 136 -0.61 11.02 8.52
CA CYS A 136 0.53 10.13 8.35
C CYS A 136 0.63 9.10 9.48
N GLU A 137 1.32 8.00 9.17
CA GLU A 137 1.64 6.92 10.10
C GLU A 137 3.15 6.69 10.07
N VAL A 138 3.80 6.75 11.23
CA VAL A 138 5.24 6.49 11.37
C VAL A 138 5.44 5.18 12.11
N SER A 139 6.11 4.23 11.46
CA SER A 139 6.44 2.93 12.04
C SER A 139 7.84 2.94 12.66
N LEU A 140 7.91 2.49 13.91
CA LEU A 140 9.13 2.22 14.66
C LEU A 140 9.35 0.71 14.81
N ILE A 141 10.59 0.29 15.00
CA ILE A 141 10.95 -1.10 15.31
C ILE A 141 11.47 -1.14 16.73
N PHE A 142 10.83 -1.98 17.55
CA PHE A 142 11.32 -2.33 18.88
C PHE A 142 12.19 -3.59 18.82
N GLY A 143 13.28 -3.62 19.59
CA GLY A 143 14.22 -4.74 19.67
C GLY A 143 15.38 -4.68 18.67
N LEU A 144 15.77 -3.48 18.21
CA LEU A 144 16.97 -3.33 17.39
C LEU A 144 18.26 -3.58 18.20
N PRO A 145 19.37 -4.01 17.56
CA PRO A 145 20.67 -4.05 18.24
C PRO A 145 21.02 -2.70 18.88
N GLU A 146 21.54 -2.73 20.10
CA GLU A 146 21.85 -1.56 20.95
C GLU A 146 20.65 -0.71 21.40
N GLN A 147 19.42 -1.04 21.01
CA GLN A 147 18.24 -0.31 21.44
C GLN A 147 17.90 -0.63 22.90
N THR A 148 17.62 0.42 23.66
CA THR A 148 17.15 0.33 25.05
C THR A 148 15.69 0.77 25.12
N ILE A 149 15.04 0.54 26.26
CA ILE A 149 13.69 1.04 26.50
C ILE A 149 13.68 2.58 26.42
N ASP A 150 14.65 3.25 27.06
CA ASP A 150 14.80 4.71 27.02
C ASP A 150 15.03 5.24 25.58
N SER A 151 15.84 4.55 24.77
CA SER A 151 16.06 4.97 23.39
C SER A 151 14.81 4.77 22.52
N PHE A 152 14.03 3.71 22.76
CA PHE A 152 12.76 3.51 22.10
C PHE A 152 11.70 4.52 22.55
N GLU A 153 11.58 4.82 23.84
CA GLU A 153 10.68 5.86 24.38
C GLU A 153 10.96 7.22 23.74
N LYS A 154 12.24 7.61 23.64
CA LYS A 154 12.63 8.83 22.91
C LYS A 154 12.23 8.81 21.44
N SER A 155 12.26 7.64 20.80
CA SER A 155 11.78 7.48 19.42
C SER A 155 10.28 7.70 19.32
N ILE A 156 9.51 7.18 20.29
CA ILE A 156 8.06 7.42 20.40
C ILE A 156 7.80 8.91 20.61
N ASP A 157 8.48 9.55 21.56
CA ASP A 157 8.31 10.97 21.86
C ASP A 157 8.50 11.81 20.60
N VAL A 158 9.57 11.58 19.82
CA VAL A 158 9.81 12.35 18.59
C VAL A 158 8.68 12.20 17.57
N VAL A 159 8.05 11.04 17.45
CA VAL A 159 6.96 10.83 16.48
C VAL A 159 5.60 11.27 17.01
N THR A 160 5.38 11.22 18.34
CA THR A 160 4.10 11.60 18.96
C THR A 160 4.01 13.09 19.31
N TRP A 161 5.14 13.77 19.53
CA TRP A 161 5.17 15.20 19.89
C TRP A 161 4.49 16.09 18.85
N ASN A 162 4.55 15.71 17.57
CA ASN A 162 3.85 16.39 16.46
C ASN A 162 2.39 15.95 16.28
N THR A 163 1.84 15.05 17.11
CA THR A 163 0.48 14.53 16.95
C THR A 163 -0.52 15.10 17.98
N PHE A 164 -0.05 15.81 19.01
CA PHE A 164 -0.86 16.18 20.18
C PHE A 164 -0.82 17.66 20.62
N ILE A 165 -0.43 18.59 19.74
CA ILE A 165 -0.61 20.04 19.98
C ILE A 165 -1.50 20.62 18.88
#